data_AF-A0A3N6A699-F1
#
_entry.id   AF-A0A3N6A699-F1
#
_cell.length_a   1.000
_cell.length_b   1.000
_cell.length_c   1.000
_cell.angle_alpha   90.00
_cell.angle_beta   90.00
_cell.angle_gamma   90.00
#
_symmetry.space_group_name_H-M   'P 1'
#
loop_
_entity.id
_entity.type
_entity.pdbx_description
1 polymer ?
#
loop_
_entity_poly.entity_id
_entity_poly.type
_entity_poly.pdbx_seq_one_letter_code
_entity_poly.pdbx_strand_id
1 'polypeptide(L)'
;MAKTKQKHNNVQRRLAHKKARDSARSRRKHTHASVSFHSLPLAFCRLSAGWRDDGIALVYVARRLGEGRITSAFFYVDVWGVGIKDCYITPHERPSDAYAWLEAAGERFETSFEECSEELGSQLIWGGLWYGKEAGFLPPREFHDCKKFIPRVPDDAWDRSLFGKGGDRLVIGEMRDLLKRSKGMYNPDTTEGHFLIGGPVDEVDETSPWDELLVEDEGLPEGTESLLFIKGEYRLADFHEAFDLLSGWEDLGLVRAATAERFAEFDWTRAYPPNHWNPMSRMPGARQNLGRLTLEDGTLTVEVRGKSWILIMDSRLHDALGTSITRGRLEIHDPMDLITDPNSVEQGQRGLSEV
;
A
#
# COMPACT_ATOMS: atom_id res chain seq x y z
N MET A 1 -36.02 21.11 -35.78
CA MET A 1 -34.72 21.58 -36.30
C MET A 1 -33.70 22.04 -35.23
N ALA A 2 -34.12 22.52 -34.04
CA ALA A 2 -33.19 23.00 -33.00
C ALA A 2 -32.30 21.91 -32.36
N LYS A 3 -32.82 20.69 -32.15
CA LYS A 3 -32.08 19.59 -31.49
C LYS A 3 -30.88 19.08 -32.31
N THR A 4 -30.93 19.18 -33.64
CA THR A 4 -29.86 18.71 -34.54
C THR A 4 -28.66 19.66 -34.53
N LYS A 5 -28.91 20.97 -34.42
CA LYS A 5 -27.88 22.01 -34.36
C LYS A 5 -27.06 21.93 -33.07
N GLN A 6 -27.72 21.60 -31.96
CA GLN A 6 -27.09 21.43 -30.65
C GLN A 6 -26.15 20.20 -30.61
N LYS A 7 -26.56 19.10 -31.25
CA LYS A 7 -25.73 17.88 -31.34
C LYS A 7 -24.46 18.12 -32.17
N HIS A 8 -24.56 18.88 -33.26
CA HIS A 8 -23.41 19.21 -34.11
C HIS A 8 -22.39 20.10 -33.39
N ASN A 9 -22.85 21.11 -32.63
CA ASN A 9 -21.97 21.98 -31.83
C ASN A 9 -21.21 21.22 -30.74
N ASN A 10 -21.85 20.25 -30.08
CA ASN A 10 -21.20 19.45 -29.04
C ASN A 10 -20.10 18.54 -29.59
N VAL A 11 -20.28 18.01 -30.81
CA VAL A 11 -19.25 17.21 -31.50
C VAL A 11 -18.05 18.07 -31.90
N GLN A 12 -18.29 19.26 -32.46
CA GLN A 12 -17.21 20.19 -32.82
C GLN A 12 -16.40 20.64 -31.60
N ARG A 13 -17.06 20.91 -30.46
CA ARG A 13 -16.39 21.28 -29.20
C ARG A 13 -15.51 20.16 -28.66
N ARG A 14 -15.98 18.90 -28.73
CA ARG A 14 -15.20 17.71 -28.33
C ARG A 14 -13.98 17.50 -29.22
N LEU A 15 -14.12 17.68 -30.53
CA LEU A 15 -13.02 17.56 -31.49
C LEU A 15 -11.97 18.66 -31.29
N ALA A 16 -12.38 19.90 -31.04
CA ALA A 16 -11.47 21.00 -30.71
C ALA A 16 -10.72 20.74 -29.40
N HIS A 17 -11.40 20.24 -28.37
CA HIS A 17 -10.77 19.91 -27.09
C HIS A 17 -9.77 18.74 -27.21
N LYS A 18 -10.10 17.72 -28.02
CA LYS A 18 -9.19 16.61 -28.33
C LYS A 18 -7.95 17.12 -29.08
N LYS A 19 -8.12 17.95 -30.11
CA LYS A 19 -7.03 18.53 -30.89
C LYS A 19 -6.12 19.46 -30.06
N ALA A 20 -6.70 20.23 -29.13
CA ALA A 20 -5.93 21.05 -28.18
C ALA A 20 -5.12 20.18 -27.22
N ARG A 21 -5.70 19.09 -26.70
CA ARG A 21 -5.02 18.14 -25.81
C ARG A 21 -3.88 17.41 -26.52
N ASP A 22 -4.10 17.00 -27.76
CA ASP A 22 -3.09 16.33 -28.59
C ASP A 22 -1.96 17.29 -28.98
N SER A 23 -2.28 18.56 -29.26
CA SER A 23 -1.27 19.61 -29.53
C SER A 23 -0.44 19.95 -28.29
N ALA A 24 -1.06 20.01 -27.10
CA ALA A 24 -0.36 20.21 -25.83
C ALA A 24 0.54 19.00 -25.48
N ARG A 25 0.06 17.77 -25.74
CA ARG A 25 0.83 16.54 -25.58
C ARG A 25 1.99 16.44 -26.58
N SER A 26 1.81 16.93 -27.81
CA SER A 26 2.86 17.03 -28.82
C SER A 26 3.92 18.06 -28.43
N ARG A 27 3.54 19.22 -27.88
CA ARG A 27 4.49 20.23 -27.37
C ARG A 27 5.31 19.70 -26.19
N ARG A 28 4.71 18.91 -25.28
CA ARG A 28 5.43 18.22 -24.19
C ARG A 28 6.44 17.17 -24.69
N LYS A 29 6.24 16.58 -25.88
CA LYS A 29 7.14 15.54 -26.42
C LYS A 29 8.44 16.08 -27.03
N HIS A 30 8.57 17.38 -27.29
CA HIS A 30 9.67 17.93 -28.10
C HIS A 30 10.79 18.68 -27.34
N THR A 31 10.84 18.69 -26.00
CA THR A 31 11.82 19.53 -25.27
C THR A 31 12.93 18.82 -24.49
N HIS A 32 12.97 17.48 -24.38
CA HIS A 32 13.94 16.81 -23.47
C HIS A 32 14.70 15.61 -24.06
N ALA A 33 14.79 15.50 -25.39
CA ALA A 33 15.30 14.30 -26.04
C ALA A 33 16.84 14.13 -26.05
N SER A 34 17.65 15.09 -25.58
CA SER A 34 19.12 14.94 -25.67
C SER A 34 19.97 15.54 -24.54
N VAL A 35 19.41 16.30 -23.60
CA VAL A 35 20.23 16.92 -22.53
C VAL A 35 20.23 16.02 -21.31
N SER A 36 21.42 15.53 -20.94
CA SER A 36 21.64 14.92 -19.64
C SER A 36 21.76 16.04 -18.60
N PHE A 37 20.77 16.19 -17.73
CA PHE A 37 20.76 17.28 -16.74
C PHE A 37 21.90 17.19 -15.72
N HIS A 38 22.46 16.00 -15.48
CA HIS A 38 23.55 15.81 -14.53
C HIS A 38 24.88 16.44 -14.99
N SER A 39 25.02 16.81 -16.27
CA SER A 39 26.19 17.56 -16.73
C SER A 39 26.10 19.06 -16.42
N LEU A 40 24.95 19.53 -15.91
CA LEU A 40 24.77 20.90 -15.47
C LEU A 40 25.28 21.07 -14.03
N PRO A 41 25.68 22.30 -13.64
CA PRO A 41 26.08 22.57 -12.27
C PRO A 41 24.98 22.18 -11.27
N LEU A 42 25.35 21.42 -10.26
CA LEU A 42 24.47 21.12 -9.14
C LEU A 42 24.11 22.44 -8.43
N ALA A 43 22.82 22.71 -8.27
CA ALA A 43 22.34 23.79 -7.43
C ALA A 43 22.37 23.35 -5.97
N PHE A 44 21.77 22.19 -5.71
CA PHE A 44 21.77 21.50 -4.42
C PHE A 44 21.23 20.08 -4.58
N CYS A 45 21.58 19.21 -3.64
CA CYS A 45 20.96 17.92 -3.42
C CYS A 45 20.43 17.88 -1.98
N ARG A 46 19.20 17.39 -1.80
CA ARG A 46 18.52 17.33 -0.50
C ARG A 46 17.94 15.94 -0.28
N LEU A 47 17.95 15.50 0.97
CA LEU A 47 17.47 14.19 1.39
C LEU A 47 16.60 14.35 2.64
N SER A 48 15.51 13.60 2.74
CA SER A 48 14.70 13.56 3.96
C SER A 48 15.53 13.10 5.16
N ALA A 49 15.38 13.78 6.29
CA ALA A 49 15.91 13.32 7.57
C ALA A 49 15.22 11.99 7.97
N GLY A 50 15.90 11.16 8.77
CA GLY A 50 15.32 9.90 9.24
C GLY A 50 15.17 8.80 8.18
N TRP A 51 15.54 9.05 6.91
CA TRP A 51 15.21 8.15 5.79
C TRP A 51 15.58 6.67 5.95
N ARG A 52 16.63 6.36 6.74
CA ARG A 52 17.03 4.97 7.03
C ARG A 52 16.04 4.27 7.98
N ASP A 53 15.60 5.00 9.00
CA ASP A 53 14.72 4.52 10.05
C ASP A 53 13.26 4.49 9.56
N ASP A 54 12.91 5.39 8.65
CA ASP A 54 11.58 5.47 8.03
C ASP A 54 11.42 4.52 6.83
N GLY A 55 12.52 3.98 6.32
CA GLY A 55 12.54 3.13 5.12
C GLY A 55 12.30 3.86 3.81
N ILE A 56 12.13 5.19 3.85
CA ILE A 56 11.83 6.04 2.71
C ILE A 56 12.86 7.18 2.59
N ALA A 57 13.61 7.18 1.49
CA ALA A 57 14.47 8.29 1.10
C ALA A 57 13.79 9.16 0.05
N LEU A 58 13.43 10.39 0.44
CA LEU A 58 13.00 11.43 -0.47
C LEU A 58 14.23 12.21 -0.95
N VAL A 59 14.67 11.94 -2.17
CA VAL A 59 15.84 12.60 -2.76
C VAL A 59 15.39 13.69 -3.72
N TYR A 60 15.88 14.90 -3.51
CA TYR A 60 15.61 16.03 -4.37
C TYR A 60 16.90 16.61 -4.94
N VAL A 61 16.96 16.69 -6.27
CA VAL A 61 18.17 17.08 -7.00
C VAL A 61 17.85 18.27 -7.88
N ALA A 62 18.47 19.42 -7.61
CA ALA A 62 18.29 20.63 -8.41
C ALA A 62 19.56 20.96 -9.21
N ARG A 63 19.37 21.34 -10.47
CA ARG A 63 20.42 21.73 -11.42
C ARG A 63 20.22 23.16 -11.87
N ARG A 64 21.31 23.91 -11.99
CA ARG A 64 21.29 25.27 -12.53
C ARG A 64 21.16 25.21 -14.05
N LEU A 65 20.13 25.85 -14.55
CA LEU A 65 20.00 26.18 -15.97
C LEU A 65 20.72 27.51 -16.25
N GLY A 66 20.86 27.86 -17.53
CA GLY A 66 21.35 29.18 -17.92
C GLY A 66 20.48 30.31 -17.35
N GLU A 67 21.10 31.48 -17.13
CA GLU A 67 20.42 32.72 -16.68
C GLU A 67 19.80 32.62 -15.27
N GLY A 68 20.39 31.83 -14.37
CA GLY A 68 19.97 31.76 -12.96
C GLY A 68 18.69 30.95 -12.70
N ARG A 69 18.12 30.35 -13.75
CA ARG A 69 16.99 29.41 -13.65
C ARG A 69 17.44 28.08 -13.07
N ILE A 70 16.50 27.28 -12.54
CA ILE A 70 16.81 25.94 -12.04
C ILE A 70 15.79 24.92 -12.53
N THR A 71 16.17 23.66 -12.59
CA THR A 71 15.20 22.56 -12.73
C THR A 71 15.55 21.50 -11.73
N SER A 72 14.55 20.74 -11.30
CA SER A 72 14.74 19.73 -10.27
C SER A 72 14.04 18.42 -10.62
N ALA A 73 14.53 17.34 -10.04
CA ALA A 73 13.85 16.07 -9.99
C ALA A 73 13.70 15.64 -8.53
N PHE A 74 12.53 15.10 -8.22
CA PHE A 74 12.22 14.45 -6.96
C PHE A 74 12.17 12.94 -7.17
N PHE A 75 12.69 12.19 -6.21
CA PHE A 75 12.68 10.73 -6.19
C PHE A 75 12.17 10.27 -4.83
N TYR A 76 11.20 9.37 -4.86
CA TYR A 76 10.71 8.64 -3.71
C TYR A 76 11.32 7.23 -3.78
N VAL A 77 12.28 6.95 -2.91
CA VAL A 77 13.02 5.68 -2.87
C VAL A 77 12.64 4.91 -1.62
N ASP A 78 12.04 3.74 -1.80
CA ASP A 78 11.89 2.74 -0.75
C ASP A 78 13.23 1.99 -0.61
N VAL A 79 13.91 2.25 0.50
CA VAL A 79 15.23 1.68 0.77
C VAL A 79 15.12 0.30 1.42
N TRP A 80 13.97 -0.08 1.96
CA TRP A 80 13.78 -1.40 2.57
C TRP A 80 13.33 -2.46 1.56
N GLY A 81 12.49 -2.07 0.60
CA GLY A 81 11.70 -3.00 -0.21
C GLY A 81 11.85 -2.78 -1.70
N VAL A 82 10.95 -1.96 -2.27
CA VAL A 82 10.67 -1.99 -3.72
C VAL A 82 11.60 -1.13 -4.57
N GLY A 83 12.47 -0.33 -3.95
CA GLY A 83 13.31 0.62 -4.68
C GLY A 83 12.55 1.88 -5.09
N ILE A 84 12.64 2.30 -6.36
CA ILE A 84 12.02 3.56 -6.80
C ILE A 84 10.49 3.45 -6.83
N LYS A 85 9.82 4.13 -5.88
CA LYS A 85 8.36 4.23 -5.79
C LYS A 85 7.79 5.33 -6.68
N ASP A 86 8.40 6.50 -6.73
CA ASP A 86 7.94 7.57 -7.62
C ASP A 86 9.09 8.50 -8.01
N CYS A 87 8.93 9.22 -9.11
CA CYS A 87 9.79 10.33 -9.44
C CYS A 87 9.12 11.27 -10.44
N TYR A 88 9.40 12.57 -10.32
CA TYR A 88 8.91 13.56 -11.27
C TYR A 88 9.86 14.74 -11.36
N ILE A 89 9.78 15.45 -12.49
CA ILE A 89 10.55 16.66 -12.76
C ILE A 89 9.69 17.87 -12.40
N THR A 90 10.24 18.75 -11.57
CA THR A 90 9.63 20.03 -11.23
C THR A 90 10.46 21.15 -11.86
N PRO A 91 9.94 21.84 -12.89
CA PRO A 91 10.59 23.02 -13.44
C PRO A 91 10.38 24.20 -12.50
N HIS A 92 11.44 24.94 -12.21
CA HIS A 92 11.36 26.15 -11.39
C HIS A 92 11.92 27.33 -12.16
N GLU A 93 11.33 28.51 -12.01
CA GLU A 93 11.88 29.69 -12.65
C GLU A 93 13.06 30.24 -11.85
N ARG A 94 13.03 30.14 -10.51
CA ARG A 94 14.06 30.66 -9.61
C ARG A 94 14.43 29.67 -8.50
N PRO A 95 15.64 29.77 -7.91
CA PRO A 95 16.04 28.97 -6.76
C PRO A 95 15.06 29.03 -5.58
N SER A 96 14.52 30.21 -5.28
CA SER A 96 13.53 30.42 -4.20
C SER A 96 12.28 29.56 -4.35
N ASP A 97 11.84 29.33 -5.59
CA ASP A 97 10.62 28.55 -5.86
C ASP A 97 10.87 27.07 -5.52
N ALA A 98 12.08 26.56 -5.75
CA ALA A 98 12.43 25.20 -5.37
C ALA A 98 12.65 25.01 -3.87
N TYR A 99 13.14 26.04 -3.16
CA TYR A 99 13.19 26.01 -1.70
C TYR A 99 11.79 26.02 -1.09
N ALA A 100 10.89 26.90 -1.58
CA ALA A 100 9.49 26.89 -1.14
C ALA A 100 8.80 25.55 -1.41
N TRP A 101 9.12 24.90 -2.53
CA TRP A 101 8.65 23.55 -2.82
C TRP A 101 9.16 22.51 -1.82
N LEU A 102 10.43 22.58 -1.43
CA LEU A 102 11.02 21.69 -0.43
C LEU A 102 10.38 21.86 0.95
N GLU A 103 10.14 23.10 1.39
CA GLU A 103 9.45 23.37 2.66
C GLU A 103 8.03 22.77 2.65
N ALA A 104 7.27 23.02 1.57
CA ALA A 104 5.92 22.45 1.44
C ALA A 104 5.93 20.91 1.33
N ALA A 105 6.96 20.34 0.71
CA ALA A 105 7.15 18.89 0.69
C ALA A 105 7.48 18.36 2.09
N GLY A 106 8.33 19.06 2.84
CA GLY A 106 8.68 18.71 4.21
C GLY A 106 7.46 18.70 5.13
N GLU A 107 6.62 19.74 5.06
CA GLU A 107 5.34 19.80 5.78
C GLU A 107 4.42 18.63 5.39
N ARG A 108 4.30 18.33 4.09
CA ARG A 108 3.43 17.27 3.59
C ARG A 108 3.87 15.87 3.99
N PHE A 109 5.18 15.63 4.02
CA PHE A 109 5.77 14.33 4.35
C PHE A 109 6.22 14.25 5.81
N GLU A 110 5.87 15.24 6.63
CA GLU A 110 6.23 15.34 8.04
C GLU A 110 7.72 15.09 8.32
N THR A 111 8.58 15.60 7.41
CA THR A 111 10.03 15.41 7.46
C THR A 111 10.75 16.72 7.15
N SER A 112 12.01 16.82 7.56
CA SER A 112 12.89 17.92 7.14
C SER A 112 13.81 17.44 6.01
N PHE A 113 14.27 18.38 5.18
CA PHE A 113 15.21 18.08 4.11
C PHE A 113 16.59 18.62 4.44
N GLU A 114 17.58 17.73 4.49
CA GLU A 114 18.98 18.04 4.79
C GLU A 114 19.82 18.06 3.52
N GLU A 115 20.92 18.81 3.55
CA GLU A 115 21.91 18.78 2.48
C GLU A 115 22.62 17.43 2.43
N CYS A 116 22.67 16.82 1.24
CA CYS A 116 23.40 15.60 1.01
C CYS A 116 24.33 15.73 -0.20
N SER A 117 25.30 14.83 -0.30
CA SER A 117 26.21 14.80 -1.44
C SER A 117 25.51 14.25 -2.69
N GLU A 118 25.98 14.67 -3.87
CA GLU A 118 25.49 14.15 -5.15
C GLU A 118 25.76 12.65 -5.28
N GLU A 119 26.86 12.19 -4.69
CA GLU A 119 27.25 10.79 -4.63
C GLU A 119 26.24 9.98 -3.83
N LEU A 120 25.85 10.43 -2.63
CA LEU A 120 24.85 9.74 -1.81
C LEU A 120 23.48 9.72 -2.51
N GLY A 121 23.05 10.84 -3.08
CA GLY A 121 21.81 10.90 -3.87
C GLY A 121 21.83 9.92 -5.05
N SER A 122 22.97 9.83 -5.75
CA SER A 122 23.15 8.89 -6.87
C SER A 122 23.12 7.43 -6.40
N GLN A 123 23.75 7.13 -5.27
CA GLN A 123 23.75 5.80 -4.65
C GLN A 123 22.34 5.36 -4.25
N LEU A 124 21.54 6.24 -3.64
CA LEU A 124 20.16 5.96 -3.26
C LEU A 124 19.27 5.71 -4.49
N ILE A 125 19.40 6.54 -5.52
CA ILE A 125 18.51 6.46 -6.69
C ILE A 125 18.87 5.28 -7.60
N TRP A 126 20.15 5.09 -7.93
CA TRP A 126 20.54 3.95 -8.76
C TRP A 126 20.56 2.65 -7.96
N GLY A 127 21.00 2.68 -6.71
CA GLY A 127 20.88 1.54 -5.79
C GLY A 127 19.42 1.11 -5.66
N GLY A 128 18.49 2.05 -5.47
CA GLY A 128 17.06 1.75 -5.40
C GLY A 128 16.52 1.12 -6.69
N LEU A 129 16.99 1.58 -7.86
CA LEU A 129 16.67 0.92 -9.13
C LEU A 129 17.15 -0.53 -9.19
N TRP A 130 18.41 -0.78 -8.81
CA TRP A 130 19.02 -2.12 -8.88
C TRP A 130 18.42 -3.05 -7.83
N TYR A 131 18.32 -2.57 -6.59
CA TYR A 131 17.67 -3.25 -5.49
C TYR A 131 16.23 -3.65 -5.84
N GLY A 132 15.41 -2.73 -6.36
CA GLY A 132 14.04 -3.06 -6.79
C GLY A 132 14.02 -4.11 -7.92
N LYS A 133 14.91 -3.98 -8.91
CA LYS A 133 15.01 -4.93 -10.02
C LYS A 133 15.42 -6.34 -9.61
N GLU A 134 16.32 -6.48 -8.63
CA GLU A 134 16.72 -7.78 -8.08
C GLU A 134 15.51 -8.54 -7.52
N ALA A 135 14.52 -7.84 -6.96
CA ALA A 135 13.25 -8.42 -6.50
C ALA A 135 12.12 -8.38 -7.55
N GLY A 136 12.41 -8.08 -8.82
CA GLY A 136 11.42 -8.09 -9.90
C GLY A 136 10.50 -6.86 -9.96
N PHE A 137 10.78 -5.80 -9.21
CA PHE A 137 10.08 -4.52 -9.31
C PHE A 137 10.64 -3.64 -10.43
N LEU A 138 9.74 -2.89 -11.06
CA LEU A 138 10.08 -1.88 -12.04
C LEU A 138 9.94 -0.47 -11.47
N PRO A 139 10.84 0.45 -11.84
CA PRO A 139 10.66 1.85 -11.52
C PRO A 139 9.47 2.42 -12.30
N PRO A 140 8.90 3.55 -11.86
CA PRO A 140 7.90 4.29 -12.63
C PRO A 140 8.45 4.69 -14.01
N ARG A 141 7.55 4.88 -14.98
CA ARG A 141 7.93 5.22 -16.36
C ARG A 141 8.72 6.54 -16.42
N GLU A 142 8.36 7.47 -15.57
CA GLU A 142 8.94 8.80 -15.38
C GLU A 142 10.43 8.73 -15.01
N PHE A 143 10.88 7.60 -14.44
CA PHE A 143 12.28 7.38 -14.09
C PHE A 143 13.21 7.48 -15.30
N HIS A 144 12.70 7.14 -16.50
CA HIS A 144 13.44 7.33 -17.75
C HIS A 144 13.96 8.76 -17.94
N ASP A 145 13.16 9.75 -17.55
CA ASP A 145 13.51 11.16 -17.67
C ASP A 145 14.16 11.70 -16.38
N CYS A 146 13.67 11.31 -15.21
CA CYS A 146 14.22 11.79 -13.93
C CYS A 146 15.67 11.37 -13.72
N LYS A 147 16.06 10.13 -14.09
CA LYS A 147 17.44 9.64 -13.93
C LYS A 147 18.50 10.49 -14.63
N LYS A 148 18.11 11.36 -15.57
CA LYS A 148 19.02 12.29 -16.25
C LYS A 148 19.57 13.38 -15.31
N PHE A 149 19.00 13.56 -14.12
CA PHE A 149 19.40 14.57 -13.13
C PHE A 149 20.60 14.19 -12.28
N ILE A 150 20.99 12.91 -12.29
CA ILE A 150 22.08 12.38 -11.46
C ILE A 150 23.10 11.58 -12.29
N PRO A 151 24.37 11.54 -11.84
CA PRO A 151 25.38 10.62 -12.36
C PRO A 151 24.91 9.16 -12.26
N ARG A 152 25.33 8.33 -13.23
CA ARG A 152 24.99 6.91 -13.24
C ARG A 152 25.89 6.11 -12.29
N VAL A 153 25.28 5.29 -11.44
CA VAL A 153 25.99 4.22 -10.70
C VAL A 153 25.74 2.88 -11.41
N PRO A 154 26.81 2.15 -11.80
CA PRO A 154 26.72 0.77 -12.30
C PRO A 154 26.00 -0.19 -11.35
N ASP A 155 25.47 -1.30 -11.86
CA ASP A 155 24.71 -2.29 -11.09
C ASP A 155 25.56 -3.16 -10.15
N ASP A 156 26.88 -3.12 -10.29
CA ASP A 156 27.86 -3.77 -9.42
C ASP A 156 28.58 -2.79 -8.47
N ALA A 157 28.31 -1.48 -8.57
CA ALA A 157 29.04 -0.42 -7.87
C ALA A 157 28.19 0.37 -6.87
N TRP A 158 26.94 -0.05 -6.63
CA TRP A 158 26.08 0.58 -5.63
C TRP A 158 26.29 -0.03 -4.24
N ASP A 159 26.17 0.81 -3.22
CA ASP A 159 26.33 0.39 -1.82
C ASP A 159 25.08 -0.33 -1.32
N ARG A 160 25.15 -1.66 -1.25
CA ARG A 160 24.07 -2.52 -0.76
C ARG A 160 23.69 -2.24 0.70
N SER A 161 24.62 -1.70 1.51
CA SER A 161 24.36 -1.40 2.93
C SER A 161 23.37 -0.26 3.15
N LEU A 162 23.05 0.49 2.08
CA LEU A 162 22.03 1.52 2.12
C LEU A 162 20.59 0.97 2.04
N PHE A 163 20.44 -0.35 1.81
CA PHE A 163 19.16 -0.99 1.53
C PHE A 163 18.89 -2.18 2.45
N GLY A 164 17.59 -2.49 2.60
CA GLY A 164 17.09 -3.49 3.53
C GLY A 164 16.94 -2.96 4.97
N LYS A 165 16.24 -3.72 5.80
CA LYS A 165 16.07 -3.47 7.23
C LYS A 165 16.68 -4.65 7.99
N GLY A 166 17.75 -4.39 8.74
CA GLY A 166 18.49 -5.46 9.42
C GLY A 166 19.26 -6.40 8.47
N GLY A 167 19.45 -6.01 7.21
CA GLY A 167 20.08 -6.83 6.18
C GLY A 167 19.08 -7.55 5.26
N ASP A 168 17.81 -7.60 5.66
CA ASP A 168 16.76 -8.28 4.91
C ASP A 168 15.87 -7.29 4.14
N ARG A 169 15.25 -7.77 3.06
CA ARG A 169 14.27 -6.98 2.34
C ARG A 169 12.98 -6.90 3.13
N LEU A 170 12.44 -5.69 3.28
CA LEU A 170 11.12 -5.46 3.85
C LEU A 170 10.28 -4.69 2.84
N VAL A 171 9.29 -5.34 2.25
CA VAL A 171 8.40 -4.73 1.25
C VAL A 171 7.18 -4.18 1.95
N ILE A 172 7.00 -2.86 1.87
CA ILE A 172 5.86 -2.14 2.44
C ILE A 172 5.14 -1.38 1.34
N GLY A 173 3.87 -1.70 1.09
CA GLY A 173 3.05 -0.97 0.13
C GLY A 173 1.81 -1.74 -0.33
N GLU A 174 0.80 -1.03 -0.80
CA GLU A 174 -0.48 -1.61 -1.24
C GLU A 174 -0.29 -2.69 -2.34
N MET A 175 -1.02 -3.81 -2.22
CA MET A 175 -0.82 -5.02 -3.02
C MET A 175 -0.99 -4.77 -4.52
N ARG A 176 -2.00 -3.98 -4.92
CA ARG A 176 -2.24 -3.62 -6.32
C ARG A 176 -1.09 -2.78 -6.87
N ASP A 177 -0.52 -1.86 -6.11
CA ASP A 177 0.66 -1.08 -6.50
C ASP A 177 1.90 -1.98 -6.65
N LEU A 178 2.13 -2.88 -5.70
CA LEU A 178 3.21 -3.88 -5.78
C LEU A 178 3.07 -4.77 -7.02
N LEU A 179 1.88 -5.32 -7.27
CA LEU A 179 1.59 -6.16 -8.42
C LEU A 179 1.76 -5.42 -9.74
N LYS A 180 1.30 -4.16 -9.82
CA LYS A 180 1.47 -3.30 -11.00
C LYS A 180 2.94 -3.01 -11.33
N ARG A 181 3.78 -2.91 -10.30
CA ARG A 181 5.23 -2.66 -10.45
C ARG A 181 6.02 -3.93 -10.69
N SER A 182 5.51 -5.07 -10.22
CA SER A 182 6.12 -6.36 -10.46
C SER A 182 5.99 -6.79 -11.92
N LYS A 183 7.04 -7.38 -12.50
CA LYS A 183 6.99 -7.94 -13.87
C LYS A 183 6.22 -9.27 -13.97
N GLY A 184 5.34 -9.59 -13.02
CA GLY A 184 4.89 -10.98 -12.81
C GLY A 184 6.03 -11.92 -12.40
N MET A 185 7.20 -11.37 -12.05
CA MET A 185 8.34 -12.08 -11.44
C MET A 185 8.31 -12.01 -9.91
N TYR A 186 7.46 -11.14 -9.37
CA TYR A 186 7.25 -11.09 -7.94
C TYR A 186 6.42 -12.30 -7.54
N ASN A 187 7.06 -13.18 -6.79
CA ASN A 187 6.42 -14.32 -6.19
C ASN A 187 6.58 -14.17 -4.67
N PRO A 188 5.50 -13.91 -3.93
CA PRO A 188 5.56 -13.79 -2.46
C PRO A 188 6.12 -15.08 -1.82
N ASP A 189 6.01 -16.23 -2.48
CA ASP A 189 6.49 -17.52 -1.98
C ASP A 189 8.01 -17.73 -2.17
N THR A 190 8.69 -16.94 -3.02
CA THR A 190 10.13 -17.13 -3.33
C THR A 190 10.98 -15.87 -3.22
N THR A 191 10.37 -14.74 -2.88
CA THR A 191 11.11 -13.49 -2.65
C THR A 191 11.45 -13.44 -1.16
N GLU A 192 12.71 -13.72 -0.79
CA GLU A 192 13.17 -13.61 0.60
C GLU A 192 12.97 -12.15 1.08
N GLY A 193 12.05 -11.98 2.03
CA GLY A 193 11.72 -10.69 2.64
C GLY A 193 10.53 -10.76 3.57
N HIS A 194 10.44 -9.81 4.50
CA HIS A 194 9.27 -9.60 5.35
C HIS A 194 8.29 -8.66 4.62
N PHE A 195 6.98 -8.88 4.78
CA PHE A 195 5.93 -8.21 4.01
C PHE A 195 4.98 -7.44 4.95
N LEU A 196 4.78 -6.13 4.68
CA LEU A 196 3.79 -5.24 5.32
C LEU A 196 3.13 -4.31 4.27
N ILE A 197 2.33 -4.84 3.36
CA ILE A 197 1.31 -4.13 2.57
C ILE A 197 0.41 -3.40 3.57
N GLY A 198 -0.09 -2.21 3.22
CA GLY A 198 -0.86 -1.31 4.08
C GLY A 198 -1.69 -0.27 3.33
N GLY A 199 -2.74 0.26 3.95
CA GLY A 199 -3.71 1.21 3.36
C GLY A 199 -4.42 2.03 4.43
N PRO A 200 -4.99 3.20 4.11
CA PRO A 200 -5.38 4.17 5.13
C PRO A 200 -6.54 3.64 5.98
N VAL A 201 -6.26 3.50 7.27
CA VAL A 201 -7.25 3.25 8.31
C VAL A 201 -7.38 4.54 9.11
N ASP A 202 -8.54 5.19 9.04
CA ASP A 202 -8.85 6.26 10.00
C ASP A 202 -8.90 5.63 11.40
N GLU A 203 -7.84 5.85 12.16
CA GLU A 203 -7.57 5.45 13.54
C GLU A 203 -7.71 3.94 13.85
N VAL A 204 -6.67 3.17 13.52
CA VAL A 204 -6.34 1.93 14.24
C VAL A 204 -4.87 1.98 14.66
N ASP A 205 -4.65 1.72 15.96
CA ASP A 205 -3.38 1.63 16.69
C ASP A 205 -2.22 1.02 15.87
N GLU A 206 -1.08 1.73 15.83
CA GLU A 206 0.01 1.75 14.83
C GLU A 206 0.93 0.52 14.82
N THR A 207 0.48 -0.65 15.29
CA THR A 207 1.37 -1.80 15.54
C THR A 207 0.96 -3.12 14.88
N SER A 208 -0.02 -3.12 13.96
CA SER A 208 -0.58 -4.36 13.41
C SER A 208 0.11 -4.88 12.13
N PRO A 209 0.58 -6.16 12.07
CA PRO A 209 1.38 -6.78 10.98
C PRO A 209 0.67 -7.02 9.63
N TRP A 210 -0.38 -6.28 9.32
CA TRP A 210 -1.53 -6.89 8.68
C TRP A 210 -2.22 -6.03 7.63
N ASP A 211 -1.61 -4.90 7.34
CA ASP A 211 -2.12 -3.88 6.46
C ASP A 211 -2.24 -4.47 4.97
N GLU A 212 -1.90 -5.77 4.81
CA GLU A 212 -1.69 -6.56 3.60
C GLU A 212 -2.88 -7.05 2.80
N LEU A 213 -4.08 -6.99 3.36
CA LEU A 213 -5.29 -7.54 2.77
C LEU A 213 -6.15 -6.49 2.06
N LEU A 214 -5.58 -5.32 1.80
CA LEU A 214 -6.34 -4.12 1.51
C LEU A 214 -6.65 -3.87 -0.01
N VAL A 215 -7.59 -4.60 -0.66
CA VAL A 215 -8.37 -4.23 -1.89
C VAL A 215 -8.80 -2.74 -2.03
N GLU A 216 -8.30 -1.97 -2.99
CA GLU A 216 -8.68 -0.54 -3.14
C GLU A 216 -10.14 -0.26 -3.57
N ASP A 217 -10.83 0.61 -2.82
CA ASP A 217 -12.21 1.11 -3.00
C ASP A 217 -12.35 2.20 -4.09
N GLU A 218 -11.65 2.07 -5.22
CA GLU A 218 -11.72 3.08 -6.29
C GLU A 218 -13.09 3.07 -7.01
N GLY A 219 -13.98 3.98 -6.59
CA GLY A 219 -15.28 4.25 -7.22
C GLY A 219 -16.49 4.19 -6.28
N LEU A 220 -16.28 3.87 -5.00
CA LEU A 220 -17.35 3.84 -4.01
C LEU A 220 -17.55 5.24 -3.35
N PRO A 221 -18.78 5.61 -2.96
CA PRO A 221 -19.05 6.88 -2.29
C PRO A 221 -18.25 7.07 -0.99
N GLU A 222 -18.02 8.32 -0.60
CA GLU A 222 -17.45 8.64 0.72
C GLU A 222 -18.31 8.00 1.83
N GLY A 223 -17.69 7.18 2.68
CA GLY A 223 -18.37 6.41 3.73
C GLY A 223 -18.80 4.98 3.38
N THR A 224 -18.29 4.38 2.29
CA THR A 224 -18.51 2.95 1.96
C THR A 224 -17.20 2.16 1.97
N GLU A 225 -17.26 0.90 2.42
CA GLU A 225 -16.12 -0.03 2.53
C GLU A 225 -16.30 -1.23 1.59
N SER A 226 -15.22 -1.73 0.99
CA SER A 226 -15.18 -3.05 0.35
C SER A 226 -15.43 -4.15 1.37
N LEU A 227 -16.49 -4.94 1.16
CA LEU A 227 -16.68 -6.18 1.90
C LEU A 227 -15.69 -7.22 1.39
N LEU A 228 -14.91 -7.83 2.27
CA LEU A 228 -14.21 -9.09 1.99
C LEU A 228 -14.68 -10.11 3.01
N PHE A 229 -14.78 -11.36 2.57
CA PHE A 229 -15.00 -12.49 3.46
C PHE A 229 -13.66 -13.18 3.66
N ILE A 230 -13.14 -13.13 4.88
CA ILE A 230 -11.86 -13.74 5.21
C ILE A 230 -12.12 -14.83 6.23
N LYS A 231 -11.57 -16.02 5.98
CA LYS A 231 -11.68 -17.20 6.85
C LYS A 231 -10.30 -17.65 7.27
N GLY A 232 -10.03 -17.60 8.57
CA GLY A 232 -8.84 -18.17 9.19
C GLY A 232 -9.17 -19.47 9.91
N GLU A 233 -8.32 -20.47 9.78
CA GLU A 233 -8.40 -21.75 10.48
C GLU A 233 -7.15 -21.94 11.34
N TYR A 234 -7.34 -22.29 12.60
CA TYR A 234 -6.30 -22.48 13.61
C TYR A 234 -6.46 -23.86 14.24
N ARG A 235 -5.35 -24.57 14.45
CA ARG A 235 -5.33 -25.79 15.26
C ARG A 235 -5.33 -25.40 16.74
N LEU A 236 -6.19 -26.02 17.53
CA LEU A 236 -6.29 -25.84 18.98
C LEU A 236 -5.54 -26.96 19.70
N ALA A 237 -4.74 -26.60 20.71
CA ALA A 237 -4.15 -27.56 21.62
C ALA A 237 -5.19 -28.13 22.60
N ASP A 238 -6.08 -27.28 23.10
CA ASP A 238 -7.16 -27.64 24.04
C ASP A 238 -8.44 -26.84 23.74
N PHE A 239 -9.55 -27.56 23.53
CA PHE A 239 -10.86 -26.96 23.28
C PHE A 239 -11.42 -26.21 24.49
N HIS A 240 -11.30 -26.76 25.71
CA HIS A 240 -11.92 -26.21 26.91
C HIS A 240 -11.21 -24.93 27.33
N GLU A 241 -9.88 -24.90 27.24
CA GLU A 241 -9.08 -23.69 27.51
C GLU A 241 -9.48 -22.56 26.55
N ALA A 242 -9.54 -22.84 25.25
CA ALA A 242 -9.94 -21.85 24.25
C ALA A 242 -11.40 -21.40 24.44
N PHE A 243 -12.30 -22.33 24.78
CA PHE A 243 -13.70 -22.03 25.05
C PHE A 243 -13.89 -21.12 26.27
N ASP A 244 -13.24 -21.43 27.38
CA ASP A 244 -13.35 -20.65 28.62
C ASP A 244 -12.81 -19.23 28.40
N LEU A 245 -11.68 -19.11 27.71
CA LEU A 245 -11.09 -17.82 27.37
C LEU A 245 -12.03 -16.99 26.49
N LEU A 246 -12.49 -17.53 25.36
CA LEU A 246 -13.38 -16.80 24.43
C LEU A 246 -14.73 -16.45 25.08
N SER A 247 -15.19 -17.28 26.01
CA SER A 247 -16.42 -17.03 26.76
C SER A 247 -16.31 -15.88 27.78
N GLY A 248 -15.10 -15.63 28.30
CA GLY A 248 -14.82 -14.56 29.24
C GLY A 248 -14.36 -13.25 28.59
N TRP A 249 -14.24 -13.19 27.27
CA TRP A 249 -13.54 -12.12 26.58
C TRP A 249 -14.45 -10.96 26.14
N GLU A 250 -14.89 -10.18 27.12
CA GLU A 250 -15.86 -9.09 26.92
C GLU A 250 -15.33 -7.98 26.00
N ASP A 251 -14.03 -7.68 26.04
CA ASP A 251 -13.38 -6.58 25.30
C ASP A 251 -13.36 -6.78 23.78
N LEU A 252 -13.56 -8.01 23.31
CA LEU A 252 -13.68 -8.32 21.89
C LEU A 252 -15.11 -8.17 21.36
N GLY A 253 -16.12 -8.05 22.23
CA GLY A 253 -17.51 -7.99 21.80
C GLY A 253 -18.01 -9.32 21.20
N LEU A 254 -17.43 -10.45 21.64
CA LEU A 254 -17.91 -11.78 21.32
C LEU A 254 -19.23 -12.06 22.05
N VAL A 255 -20.22 -12.52 21.32
CA VAL A 255 -21.52 -12.93 21.85
C VAL A 255 -21.72 -14.39 21.53
N ARG A 256 -21.89 -15.22 22.56
CA ARG A 256 -22.11 -16.66 22.36
C ARG A 256 -23.42 -16.87 21.59
N ALA A 257 -23.31 -17.52 20.43
CA ALA A 257 -24.42 -17.83 19.54
C ALA A 257 -24.93 -19.27 19.73
N ALA A 258 -24.02 -20.23 19.91
CA ALA A 258 -24.37 -21.64 20.14
C ALA A 258 -23.28 -22.37 20.95
N THR A 259 -23.63 -23.48 21.61
CA THR A 259 -22.66 -24.33 22.31
C THR A 259 -23.14 -25.78 22.40
N ALA A 260 -22.21 -26.71 22.30
CA ALA A 260 -22.34 -28.14 22.59
C ALA A 260 -21.01 -28.66 23.17
N GLU A 261 -20.92 -29.95 23.50
CA GLU A 261 -19.80 -30.53 24.27
C GLU A 261 -18.40 -30.23 23.69
N ARG A 262 -18.24 -30.22 22.36
CA ARG A 262 -16.99 -29.88 21.66
C ARG A 262 -17.21 -28.90 20.52
N PHE A 263 -18.21 -28.05 20.68
CA PHE A 263 -18.56 -27.04 19.70
C PHE A 263 -18.98 -25.74 20.38
N ALA A 264 -18.50 -24.62 19.87
CA ALA A 264 -19.00 -23.31 20.29
C ALA A 264 -18.98 -22.33 19.13
N GLU A 265 -20.01 -21.50 19.04
CA GLU A 265 -20.08 -20.42 18.08
C GLU A 265 -20.21 -19.09 18.81
N PHE A 266 -19.43 -18.10 18.37
CA PHE A 266 -19.45 -16.74 18.87
C PHE A 266 -19.65 -15.79 17.69
N ASP A 267 -20.64 -14.91 17.77
CA ASP A 267 -20.74 -13.78 16.87
C ASP A 267 -19.83 -12.66 17.38
N TRP A 268 -18.96 -12.15 16.50
CA TRP A 268 -18.13 -11.01 16.82
C TRP A 268 -18.86 -9.72 16.45
N THR A 269 -19.10 -8.86 17.44
CA THR A 269 -19.90 -7.66 17.23
C THR A 269 -19.33 -6.42 17.91
N ARG A 270 -19.56 -5.24 17.32
CA ARG A 270 -19.24 -3.94 17.93
C ARG A 270 -20.41 -2.96 17.89
N ALA A 271 -20.35 -1.91 18.71
CA ALA A 271 -21.25 -0.78 18.53
C ALA A 271 -20.98 -0.09 17.19
N TYR A 272 -22.02 0.44 16.54
CA TYR A 272 -21.83 1.23 15.32
C TYR A 272 -21.03 2.51 15.63
N PRO A 273 -20.07 2.91 14.77
CA PRO A 273 -19.41 4.20 14.88
C PRO A 273 -20.40 5.38 14.83
N PRO A 274 -20.07 6.53 15.44
CA PRO A 274 -20.85 7.75 15.27
C PRO A 274 -20.99 8.08 13.78
N ASN A 275 -22.21 8.46 13.35
CA ASN A 275 -22.51 8.81 11.96
C ASN A 275 -22.33 7.68 10.92
N HIS A 276 -22.27 6.41 11.35
CA HIS A 276 -22.17 5.29 10.43
C HIS A 276 -23.36 5.22 9.45
N TRP A 277 -23.09 4.98 8.17
CA TRP A 277 -24.04 5.05 7.07
C TRP A 277 -25.20 4.04 7.18
N ASN A 278 -24.97 2.87 7.79
CA ASN A 278 -25.98 1.84 7.98
C ASN A 278 -27.15 2.38 8.83
N PRO A 279 -28.40 2.37 8.35
CA PRO A 279 -29.57 2.85 9.09
C PRO A 279 -29.76 2.24 10.48
N MET A 280 -29.27 1.00 10.68
CA MET A 280 -29.29 0.32 11.98
C MET A 280 -28.45 1.04 13.04
N SER A 281 -27.47 1.87 12.66
CA SER A 281 -26.63 2.65 13.59
C SER A 281 -27.43 3.60 14.49
N ARG A 282 -28.65 3.97 14.07
CA ARG A 282 -29.55 4.86 14.81
C ARG A 282 -30.46 4.12 15.80
N MET A 283 -30.49 2.79 15.75
CA MET A 283 -31.31 2.00 16.67
C MET A 283 -30.56 1.77 17.99
N PRO A 284 -31.15 2.11 19.16
CA PRO A 284 -30.53 1.86 20.46
C PRO A 284 -30.17 0.38 20.63
N GLY A 285 -28.92 0.10 20.96
CA GLY A 285 -28.43 -1.26 21.20
C GLY A 285 -28.12 -2.07 19.92
N ALA A 286 -28.31 -1.50 18.73
CA ALA A 286 -27.89 -2.17 17.50
C ALA A 286 -26.36 -2.30 17.44
N ARG A 287 -25.91 -3.48 17.03
CA ARG A 287 -24.49 -3.81 16.88
C ARG A 287 -24.19 -4.21 15.44
N GLN A 288 -23.00 -3.87 14.99
CA GLN A 288 -22.45 -4.35 13.72
C GLN A 288 -21.87 -5.74 13.97
N ASN A 289 -22.30 -6.74 13.19
CA ASN A 289 -21.63 -8.04 13.15
C ASN A 289 -20.39 -7.92 12.26
N LEU A 290 -19.24 -8.20 12.84
CA LEU A 290 -17.92 -8.12 12.22
C LEU A 290 -17.43 -9.50 11.76
N GLY A 291 -18.03 -10.58 12.26
CA GLY A 291 -17.56 -11.93 12.01
C GLY A 291 -18.16 -12.95 12.94
N ARG A 292 -17.60 -14.15 12.87
CA ARG A 292 -17.98 -15.34 13.60
C ARG A 292 -16.75 -16.16 13.95
N LEU A 293 -16.74 -16.71 15.15
CA LEU A 293 -15.76 -17.69 15.58
C LEU A 293 -16.48 -19.00 15.81
N THR A 294 -15.91 -20.08 15.32
CA THR A 294 -16.43 -21.44 15.49
C THR A 294 -15.31 -22.30 16.06
N LEU A 295 -15.50 -22.80 17.27
CA LEU A 295 -14.66 -23.83 17.85
C LEU A 295 -15.29 -25.18 17.58
N GLU A 296 -14.51 -26.10 17.04
CA GLU A 296 -14.91 -27.49 16.81
C GLU A 296 -13.69 -28.38 17.02
N ASP A 297 -13.79 -29.36 17.91
CA ASP A 297 -12.75 -30.32 18.35
C ASP A 297 -11.36 -30.20 17.66
N GLY A 298 -10.46 -29.45 18.28
CA GLY A 298 -9.08 -29.25 17.79
C GLY A 298 -8.93 -28.15 16.72
N THR A 299 -9.99 -27.44 16.36
CA THR A 299 -9.99 -26.38 15.35
C THR A 299 -10.75 -25.15 15.85
N LEU A 300 -10.17 -23.97 15.60
CA LEU A 300 -10.84 -22.68 15.69
C LEU A 300 -10.92 -22.11 14.28
N THR A 301 -12.13 -21.82 13.82
CA THR A 301 -12.40 -21.11 12.58
C THR A 301 -12.83 -19.69 12.91
N VAL A 302 -12.28 -18.72 12.19
CA VAL A 302 -12.56 -17.30 12.34
C VAL A 302 -12.99 -16.77 10.99
N GLU A 303 -14.26 -16.41 10.86
CA GLU A 303 -14.81 -15.74 9.70
C GLU A 303 -14.99 -14.27 10.01
N VAL A 304 -14.51 -13.38 9.16
CA VAL A 304 -14.77 -11.94 9.32
C VAL A 304 -15.37 -11.35 8.07
N ARG A 305 -16.11 -10.28 8.29
CA ARG A 305 -16.77 -9.48 7.27
C ARG A 305 -16.13 -8.11 7.30
N GLY A 306 -15.20 -7.91 6.39
CA GLY A 306 -14.44 -6.68 6.28
C GLY A 306 -12.94 -6.89 6.42
N LYS A 307 -12.24 -6.09 5.65
CA LYS A 307 -10.83 -6.11 5.31
C LYS A 307 -9.87 -6.11 6.50
N SER A 308 -10.12 -5.23 7.46
CA SER A 308 -9.20 -4.92 8.54
C SER A 308 -9.39 -5.82 9.77
N TRP A 309 -10.47 -6.61 9.78
CA TRP A 309 -10.97 -7.27 10.99
C TRP A 309 -10.33 -8.62 11.26
N ILE A 310 -9.93 -9.38 10.24
CA ILE A 310 -9.29 -10.69 10.48
C ILE A 310 -7.98 -10.54 11.24
N LEU A 311 -7.34 -9.40 11.05
CA LEU A 311 -6.02 -9.02 11.48
C LEU A 311 -6.00 -8.66 12.96
N ILE A 312 -6.95 -7.81 13.33
CA ILE A 312 -7.26 -7.47 14.71
C ILE A 312 -7.66 -8.73 15.45
N MET A 313 -8.46 -9.61 14.84
CA MET A 313 -8.88 -10.85 15.46
C MET A 313 -7.72 -11.84 15.63
N ASP A 314 -6.92 -12.06 14.59
CA ASP A 314 -5.77 -12.96 14.61
C ASP A 314 -4.74 -12.52 15.66
N SER A 315 -4.36 -11.22 15.66
CA SER A 315 -3.41 -10.68 16.65
C SER A 315 -3.93 -10.90 18.06
N ARG A 316 -5.20 -10.57 18.31
CA ARG A 316 -5.80 -10.76 19.63
C ARG A 316 -5.81 -12.23 20.02
N LEU A 317 -6.23 -13.12 19.12
CA LEU A 317 -6.25 -14.57 19.36
C LEU A 317 -4.87 -15.09 19.72
N HIS A 318 -3.81 -14.65 19.03
CA HIS A 318 -2.45 -15.00 19.38
C HIS A 318 -1.99 -14.39 20.71
N ASP A 319 -2.37 -13.16 21.04
CA ASP A 319 -2.04 -12.56 22.34
C ASP A 319 -2.70 -13.29 23.50
N ALA A 320 -3.94 -13.76 23.32
CA ALA A 320 -4.69 -14.38 24.40
C ALA A 320 -4.51 -15.89 24.51
N LEU A 321 -4.46 -16.59 23.37
CA LEU A 321 -4.30 -18.05 23.34
C LEU A 321 -2.83 -18.46 23.19
N GLY A 322 -1.93 -17.55 22.81
CA GLY A 322 -0.49 -17.79 22.77
C GLY A 322 -0.13 -19.04 21.99
N THR A 323 0.52 -19.98 22.67
CA THR A 323 0.94 -21.27 22.11
C THR A 323 -0.18 -22.33 22.05
N SER A 324 -1.35 -22.06 22.62
CA SER A 324 -2.52 -22.95 22.61
C SER A 324 -3.24 -22.97 21.26
N ILE A 325 -2.84 -22.10 20.33
CA ILE A 325 -3.24 -22.13 18.93
C ILE A 325 -2.04 -22.17 17.99
N THR A 326 -2.22 -22.81 16.83
CA THR A 326 -1.28 -22.75 15.72
C THR A 326 -2.04 -22.38 14.47
N ARG A 327 -1.61 -21.34 13.75
CA ARG A 327 -2.26 -20.92 12.51
C ARG A 327 -2.17 -22.05 11.48
N GLY A 328 -3.31 -22.44 10.93
CA GLY A 328 -3.41 -23.46 9.91
C GLY A 328 -3.50 -22.84 8.52
N ARG A 329 -4.70 -22.34 8.16
CA ARG A 329 -5.01 -21.87 6.81
C ARG A 329 -5.70 -20.52 6.83
N LEU A 330 -5.40 -19.67 5.84
CA LEU A 330 -6.10 -18.40 5.63
C LEU A 330 -6.67 -18.38 4.20
N GLU A 331 -7.96 -18.08 4.08
CA GLU A 331 -8.67 -17.95 2.81
C GLU A 331 -9.30 -16.56 2.69
N ILE A 332 -9.21 -15.96 1.51
CA ILE A 332 -9.74 -14.64 1.19
C ILE A 332 -10.69 -14.82 0.02
N HIS A 333 -11.96 -14.46 0.23
CA HIS A 333 -13.02 -14.61 -0.76
C HIS A 333 -13.53 -13.23 -1.19
N ASP A 334 -13.54 -12.99 -2.50
CA ASP A 334 -14.25 -11.84 -3.08
C ASP A 334 -15.77 -12.10 -2.95
N PRO A 335 -16.57 -11.14 -2.43
CA PRO A 335 -18.02 -11.29 -2.37
C PRO A 335 -18.67 -11.68 -3.70
N MET A 336 -18.08 -11.25 -4.82
CA MET A 336 -18.58 -11.55 -6.16
C MET A 336 -18.39 -13.01 -6.55
N ASP A 337 -17.35 -13.67 -6.03
CA ASP A 337 -17.13 -15.11 -6.24
C ASP A 337 -18.22 -15.94 -5.53
N LEU A 338 -18.66 -15.51 -4.35
CA LEU A 338 -19.75 -16.14 -3.59
C LEU A 338 -21.14 -15.95 -4.22
N ILE A 339 -21.33 -14.85 -4.98
CA ILE A 339 -22.59 -14.55 -5.68
C ILE A 339 -22.68 -15.31 -7.01
N THR A 340 -21.55 -15.52 -7.68
CA THR A 340 -21.51 -16.12 -9.03
C THR A 340 -21.42 -17.65 -9.00
N ASP A 341 -20.88 -18.23 -7.93
CA ASP A 341 -20.97 -19.67 -7.65
C ASP A 341 -21.09 -19.92 -6.14
N PRO A 342 -22.30 -20.20 -5.62
CA PRO A 342 -22.50 -20.49 -4.20
C PRO A 342 -21.76 -21.73 -3.69
N ASN A 343 -21.26 -22.59 -4.59
CA ASN A 343 -20.50 -23.80 -4.26
C ASN A 343 -18.98 -23.60 -4.38
N SER A 344 -18.51 -22.41 -4.75
CA SER A 344 -17.07 -22.10 -4.91
C SER A 344 -16.26 -22.24 -3.61
N VAL A 345 -16.93 -22.22 -2.46
CA VAL A 345 -16.34 -22.45 -1.13
C VAL A 345 -15.65 -23.83 -1.04
N GLU A 346 -16.08 -24.83 -1.81
CA GLU A 346 -15.45 -26.16 -1.80
C GLU A 346 -14.26 -26.30 -2.77
N GLN A 347 -14.07 -25.38 -3.72
CA GLN A 347 -13.09 -25.54 -4.81
C GLN A 347 -11.90 -24.57 -4.76
N GLY A 348 -11.85 -23.68 -3.77
CA GLY A 348 -10.71 -22.81 -3.48
C GLY A 348 -9.51 -23.53 -2.86
N GLN A 349 -9.11 -24.71 -3.33
CA GLN A 349 -7.87 -25.37 -2.91
C GLN A 349 -6.66 -24.75 -3.64
N ARG A 350 -6.15 -23.64 -3.10
CA ARG A 350 -4.72 -23.35 -3.12
C ARG A 350 -4.25 -23.26 -1.68
N GLY A 351 -3.95 -24.42 -1.12
CA GLY A 351 -3.34 -24.52 0.20
C GLY A 351 -1.90 -24.02 0.12
N LEU A 352 -1.55 -23.06 0.96
CA LEU A 352 -0.18 -22.91 1.45
C LEU A 352 -0.04 -23.91 2.59
N SER A 353 0.74 -24.97 2.38
CA SER A 353 1.11 -25.92 3.42
C SER A 353 2.42 -25.49 4.06
N GLU A 354 2.34 -25.21 5.36
CA GLU A 354 3.36 -25.24 6.44
C GLU A 354 4.71 -24.51 6.21
N VAL A 355 4.95 -23.49 7.05
CA VAL A 355 6.17 -23.36 7.88
C VAL A 355 5.75 -23.38 9.34
#